data_AF-A0A315XKQ1-F1
#
_entry.id   AF-A0A315XKQ1-F1
#
_cell.length_a   1.000
_cell.length_b   1.000
_cell.length_c   1.000
_cell.angle_alpha   90.00
_cell.angle_beta   90.00
_cell.angle_gamma   90.00
#
_symmetry.space_group_name_H-M   'P 1'
#
loop_
_entity.id
_entity.type
_entity.pdbx_description
1 polymer ?
#
loop_
_entity_poly.entity_id
_entity_poly.type
_entity_poly.pdbx_seq_one_letter_code
_entity_poly.pdbx_strand_id
1 'polypeptide(L)'
;MVKGKILIAVPTFENIKPQCFKSIYGLVNPKDFNLYFDYVKGYDCARARNEIAKLAIKHDFDYVLMVDSDVSVPKDALVKLLECETDIALGWYFKKRTRTDESVIFDFGKDFTGENMIYAKTLSELNDPFEVKGGGLGISLVNVNVFRKMAYPYFKYVIYDNDTILSEDLYFCSEARKYGMNIKCNPNVKGDHIYEVLM
;
A
#
# COMPACT_ATOMS: atom_id res chain seq x y z
N MET A 1 3.07 20.45 21.26
CA MET A 1 2.16 20.16 20.12
C MET A 1 1.66 18.75 20.28
N VAL A 2 0.37 18.51 20.03
CA VAL A 2 -0.18 17.13 20.04
C VAL A 2 0.33 16.45 18.77
N LYS A 3 1.04 15.33 18.93
CA LYS A 3 1.50 14.53 17.79
C LYS A 3 0.33 13.79 17.15
N GLY A 4 0.33 13.69 15.82
CA GLY A 4 -0.61 12.84 15.10
C GLY A 4 -0.37 11.35 15.38
N LYS A 5 -1.25 10.49 14.87
CA LYS A 5 -1.21 9.03 15.04
C LYS A 5 -1.15 8.34 13.68
N ILE A 6 -0.15 7.48 13.50
CA ILE A 6 -0.04 6.59 12.34
C ILE A 6 -0.17 5.16 12.81
N LEU A 7 -1.13 4.43 12.25
CA LEU A 7 -1.21 2.99 12.40
C LEU A 7 -0.32 2.33 11.33
N ILE A 8 0.63 1.51 11.75
CA ILE A 8 1.34 0.58 10.87
C ILE A 8 0.62 -0.75 10.97
N ALA A 9 -0.01 -1.17 9.88
CA ALA A 9 -0.86 -2.35 9.84
C ALA A 9 -0.34 -3.38 8.85
N VAL A 10 -0.22 -4.63 9.30
CA VAL A 10 0.17 -5.75 8.43
C VAL A 10 -1.05 -6.66 8.21
N PRO A 11 -1.65 -6.71 7.00
CA PRO A 11 -2.62 -7.74 6.68
C PRO A 11 -1.89 -9.09 6.57
N THR A 12 -2.44 -10.12 7.22
CA THR A 12 -1.87 -11.47 7.18
C THR A 12 -2.96 -12.53 7.24
N PHE A 13 -2.69 -13.70 6.66
CA PHE A 13 -3.50 -14.89 6.88
C PHE A 13 -3.08 -15.57 8.20
N GLU A 14 -1.78 -15.84 8.36
CA GLU A 14 -1.24 -16.58 9.50
C GLU A 14 -0.09 -15.85 10.21
N ASN A 15 0.96 -15.47 9.47
CA ASN A 15 2.24 -15.04 10.02
C ASN A 15 2.76 -13.76 9.35
N ILE A 16 3.67 -13.07 10.04
CA ILE A 16 4.48 -11.97 9.48
C ILE A 16 5.90 -12.48 9.33
N LYS A 17 6.52 -12.29 8.17
CA LYS A 17 7.92 -12.68 8.02
C LYS A 17 8.80 -11.86 8.96
N PRO A 18 9.75 -12.48 9.69
CA PRO A 18 10.60 -11.74 10.63
C PRO A 18 11.33 -10.55 10.00
N GLN A 19 11.74 -10.68 8.74
CA GLN A 19 12.38 -9.60 7.98
C GLN A 19 11.41 -8.45 7.68
N CYS A 20 10.13 -8.73 7.44
CA CYS A 20 9.08 -7.71 7.28
C CYS A 20 8.94 -6.92 8.58
N PHE A 21 8.71 -7.62 9.71
CA PHE A 21 8.59 -6.98 11.02
C PHE A 21 9.86 -6.21 11.41
N LYS A 22 11.05 -6.76 11.16
CA LYS A 22 12.34 -6.07 11.39
C LYS A 22 12.43 -4.77 10.59
N SER A 23 12.00 -4.77 9.33
CA SER A 23 12.02 -3.56 8.48
C SER A 23 11.04 -2.49 8.98
N ILE A 24 9.85 -2.90 9.42
CA ILE A 24 8.84 -2.02 10.04
C ILE A 24 9.36 -1.41 11.34
N TYR A 25 9.93 -2.23 12.23
CA TYR A 25 10.48 -1.79 13.50
C TYR A 25 11.65 -0.80 13.31
N GLY A 26 12.40 -0.94 12.21
CA GLY A 26 13.52 -0.07 11.85
C GLY A 26 13.13 1.24 11.14
N LEU A 27 11.84 1.53 10.96
CA LEU A 27 11.39 2.77 10.34
C LEU A 27 11.83 4.01 11.13
N VAL A 28 12.25 5.04 10.41
CA VAL A 28 12.50 6.36 10.98
C VAL A 28 11.17 6.94 11.43
N ASN A 29 11.08 7.28 12.72
CA ASN A 29 9.88 7.89 13.28
C ASN A 29 9.76 9.38 12.86
N PRO A 30 8.68 9.78 12.16
CA PRO A 30 8.42 11.18 11.85
C PRO A 30 8.24 12.01 13.14
N LYS A 31 8.82 13.21 13.20
CA LYS A 31 8.86 14.03 14.42
C LYS A 31 7.46 14.32 14.98
N ASP A 32 6.50 14.56 14.09
CA ASP A 32 5.15 15.05 14.43
C ASP A 32 4.13 13.93 14.62
N PHE A 33 4.54 12.66 14.58
CA PHE A 33 3.64 11.51 14.70
C PHE A 33 4.09 10.54 15.80
N ASN A 34 3.11 9.84 16.37
CA ASN A 34 3.28 8.63 17.16
C ASN A 34 2.93 7.43 16.28
N LEU A 35 3.77 6.39 16.33
CA LEU A 35 3.58 5.17 15.56
C LEU A 35 2.96 4.09 16.45
N TYR A 36 1.96 3.41 15.92
CA TYR A 36 1.31 2.27 16.54
C TYR A 36 1.39 1.10 15.57
N PHE A 37 1.53 -0.11 16.07
CA PHE A 37 1.62 -1.30 15.23
C PHE A 37 0.47 -2.24 15.53
N ASP A 38 -0.11 -2.81 14.49
CA ASP A 38 -1.04 -3.93 14.59
C ASP A 38 -0.87 -4.88 13.39
N TYR A 39 -1.28 -6.12 13.58
CA TYR A 39 -1.43 -7.08 12.49
C TYR A 39 -2.86 -7.59 12.48
N VAL A 40 -3.44 -7.69 11.29
CA VAL A 40 -4.85 -8.00 11.15
C VAL A 40 -4.99 -9.28 10.36
N LYS A 41 -5.56 -10.30 11.02
CA LYS A 41 -5.86 -11.59 10.40
C LYS A 41 -7.11 -11.48 9.54
N GLY A 42 -7.01 -11.92 8.29
CA GLY A 42 -8.13 -12.07 7.38
C GLY A 42 -7.99 -13.35 6.57
N TYR A 43 -9.12 -13.96 6.21
CA TYR A 43 -9.12 -15.12 5.31
C TYR A 43 -8.53 -14.77 3.94
N ASP A 44 -8.73 -13.52 3.51
CA ASP A 44 -8.12 -12.90 2.33
C ASP A 44 -7.64 -11.47 2.67
N CYS A 45 -6.86 -10.88 1.77
CA CYS A 45 -6.32 -9.53 1.95
C CYS A 45 -7.43 -8.47 2.01
N ALA A 46 -8.52 -8.62 1.26
CA ALA A 46 -9.62 -7.65 1.26
C ALA A 46 -10.28 -7.55 2.63
N ARG A 47 -10.54 -8.68 3.29
CA ARG A 47 -11.10 -8.72 4.64
C ARG A 47 -10.16 -8.11 5.66
N ALA A 48 -8.87 -8.47 5.63
CA ALA A 48 -7.88 -7.90 6.53
C ALA A 48 -7.78 -6.37 6.36
N ARG A 49 -7.67 -5.86 5.13
CA ARG A 49 -7.58 -4.42 4.85
C ARG A 49 -8.86 -3.65 5.22
N ASN A 50 -10.04 -4.25 5.05
CA ASN A 50 -11.29 -3.65 5.51
C ASN A 50 -11.33 -3.50 7.04
N GLU A 51 -10.85 -4.50 7.79
CA GLU A 51 -10.77 -4.41 9.25
C GLU A 51 -9.70 -3.41 9.71
N ILE A 52 -8.56 -3.33 9.01
CA ILE A 52 -7.56 -2.27 9.21
C ILE A 52 -8.19 -0.88 9.06
N ALA A 53 -8.96 -0.65 7.99
CA ALA A 53 -9.63 0.63 7.77
C ALA A 53 -10.64 0.96 8.88
N LYS A 54 -11.43 -0.02 9.32
CA LYS A 54 -12.37 0.15 10.45
C LYS A 54 -11.64 0.48 11.75
N LEU A 55 -10.52 -0.19 12.04
CA LEU A 55 -9.70 0.07 13.22
C LEU A 55 -9.11 1.48 13.18
N ALA A 56 -8.57 1.88 12.02
CA ALA A 56 -8.01 3.21 11.81
C ALA A 56 -9.05 4.32 12.07
N ILE A 57 -10.27 4.16 11.55
CA ILE A 57 -11.40 5.06 11.81
C ILE A 57 -11.79 5.05 13.29
N LYS A 58 -12.00 3.86 13.88
CA LYS A 58 -12.51 3.69 15.25
C LYS A 58 -11.62 4.33 16.31
N HIS A 59 -10.31 4.33 16.08
CA HIS A 59 -9.31 4.83 17.03
C HIS A 59 -8.74 6.21 16.65
N ASP A 60 -9.38 6.88 15.68
CA ASP A 60 -9.03 8.21 15.19
C ASP A 60 -7.54 8.35 14.88
N PHE A 61 -7.05 7.45 14.02
CA PHE A 61 -5.75 7.59 13.38
C PHE A 61 -5.80 8.64 12.27
N ASP A 62 -4.69 9.32 12.01
CA ASP A 62 -4.56 10.27 10.91
C ASP A 62 -4.19 9.55 9.60
N TYR A 63 -3.30 8.58 9.70
CA TYR A 63 -2.85 7.75 8.59
C TYR A 63 -2.78 6.28 8.97
N VAL A 64 -2.87 5.42 7.95
CA VAL A 64 -2.50 4.01 8.05
C VAL A 64 -1.44 3.66 7.01
N LEU A 65 -0.29 3.17 7.48
CA LEU A 65 0.73 2.53 6.65
C LEU A 65 0.42 1.04 6.59
N MET A 66 -0.01 0.55 5.42
CA MET A 66 -0.15 -0.88 5.17
C MET A 66 1.13 -1.45 4.58
N VAL A 67 1.60 -2.57 5.14
CA VAL A 67 2.78 -3.31 4.65
C VAL A 67 2.41 -4.78 4.52
N ASP A 68 2.59 -5.37 3.34
CA ASP A 68 2.31 -6.80 3.16
C ASP A 68 3.26 -7.65 4.01
N SER A 69 2.72 -8.74 4.58
CA SER A 69 3.42 -9.60 5.54
C SER A 69 4.73 -10.24 5.04
N ASP A 70 4.97 -10.23 3.73
CA ASP A 70 6.15 -10.75 3.06
C ASP A 70 6.92 -9.69 2.26
N VAL A 71 6.72 -8.40 2.57
CA VAL A 71 7.46 -7.28 1.99
C VAL A 71 8.32 -6.62 3.06
N SER A 72 9.58 -6.30 2.73
CA SER A 72 10.43 -5.42 3.53
C SER A 72 10.47 -4.01 2.94
N VAL A 73 10.47 -3.00 3.81
CA VAL A 73 10.49 -1.58 3.43
C VAL A 73 11.80 -0.89 3.80
N PRO A 74 12.23 0.16 3.07
CA PRO A 74 13.39 0.95 3.45
C PRO A 74 13.11 1.78 4.70
N LYS A 75 14.14 2.07 5.50
CA LYS A 75 14.01 2.76 6.80
C LYS A 75 13.33 4.13 6.72
N ASP A 76 13.47 4.82 5.59
CA ASP A 76 12.93 6.15 5.33
C ASP A 76 11.58 6.12 4.59
N ALA A 77 11.00 4.92 4.37
CA ALA A 77 9.75 4.75 3.63
C ALA A 77 8.63 5.64 4.15
N LEU A 78 8.37 5.62 5.46
CA LEU A 78 7.25 6.36 6.05
C LEU A 78 7.42 7.88 5.88
N VAL A 79 8.63 8.40 6.06
CA VAL A 79 8.92 9.83 5.88
C VAL A 79 8.70 10.23 4.42
N LYS A 80 9.24 9.47 3.47
CA LYS A 80 9.08 9.71 2.03
C LYS A 80 7.64 9.59 1.53
N LEU A 81 6.84 8.70 2.14
CA LEU A 81 5.42 8.58 1.81
C LEU A 81 4.62 9.77 2.34
N LEU A 82 4.96 10.30 3.52
CA LEU A 82 4.35 11.54 4.04
C LEU A 82 4.66 12.75 3.16
N GLU A 83 5.90 12.85 2.65
CA GLU A 83 6.35 13.92 1.73
C GLU A 83 5.59 13.95 0.39
N CYS A 84 4.83 12.90 0.06
CA CYS A 84 4.01 12.90 -1.16
C CYS A 84 2.83 13.87 -1.08
N GLU A 85 2.38 14.24 0.13
CA GLU A 85 1.26 15.16 0.38
C GLU A 85 0.03 14.80 -0.46
N THR A 86 -0.42 13.55 -0.35
CA THR A 86 -1.51 12.94 -1.13
C THR A 86 -2.42 12.13 -0.21
N ASP A 87 -3.65 11.88 -0.65
CA ASP A 87 -4.61 11.03 0.06
C ASP A 87 -4.10 9.59 0.18
N ILE A 88 -3.46 9.07 -0.86
CA ILE A 88 -2.89 7.71 -0.92
C ILE A 88 -1.49 7.77 -1.53
N ALA A 89 -0.46 7.52 -0.71
CA ALA A 89 0.93 7.43 -1.16
C ALA A 89 1.35 5.96 -1.29
N LEU A 90 1.93 5.60 -2.42
CA LEU A 90 2.38 4.24 -2.73
C LEU A 90 3.91 4.19 -2.78
N GLY A 91 4.47 3.16 -2.15
CA GLY A 91 5.78 2.62 -2.52
C GLY A 91 5.61 1.53 -3.58
N TRP A 92 6.72 1.02 -4.09
CA TRP A 92 6.70 0.01 -5.14
C TRP A 92 7.63 -1.16 -4.83
N TYR A 93 7.35 -2.29 -5.46
CA TYR A 93 8.11 -3.52 -5.37
C TYR A 93 7.85 -4.34 -6.63
N PHE A 94 8.71 -5.32 -6.91
CA PHE A 94 8.50 -6.23 -8.03
C PHE A 94 7.33 -7.16 -7.75
N LYS A 95 6.60 -7.55 -8.80
CA LYS A 95 5.65 -8.66 -8.68
C LYS A 95 6.36 -9.93 -8.20
N LYS A 96 5.72 -10.62 -7.26
CA LYS A 96 6.26 -11.86 -6.69
C LYS A 96 6.45 -12.93 -7.75
N ARG A 97 7.60 -13.63 -7.72
CA ARG A 97 7.89 -14.82 -8.54
C ARG A 97 7.86 -14.58 -10.06
N THR A 98 7.96 -13.34 -10.53
CA THR A 98 8.21 -13.06 -11.94
C THR A 98 9.72 -12.90 -12.18
N ARG A 99 10.19 -13.26 -13.38
CA ARG A 99 11.58 -12.98 -13.85
C ARG A 99 11.67 -11.64 -14.58
N THR A 100 10.66 -10.79 -14.40
CA THR A 100 10.42 -9.59 -15.19
C THR A 100 10.62 -8.35 -14.33
N ASP A 101 10.94 -7.24 -14.97
CA ASP A 101 11.01 -5.88 -14.42
C ASP A 101 9.64 -5.28 -14.09
N GLU A 102 8.63 -6.12 -13.86
CA GLU A 102 7.24 -5.73 -13.61
C GLU A 102 7.07 -5.27 -12.17
N SER A 103 6.54 -4.05 -12.01
CA SER A 103 6.12 -3.51 -10.73
C SER A 103 4.64 -3.82 -10.46
N VAL A 104 4.11 -3.24 -9.39
CA VAL A 104 2.68 -3.18 -9.07
C VAL A 104 2.13 -1.75 -9.16
N ILE A 105 2.75 -0.86 -9.94
CA ILE A 105 2.32 0.53 -10.13
C ILE A 105 1.76 0.70 -11.53
N PHE A 106 0.64 1.41 -11.65
CA PHE A 106 -0.06 1.60 -12.91
C PHE A 106 -0.31 3.08 -13.20
N ASP A 107 0.04 3.47 -14.42
CA ASP A 107 -0.31 4.75 -15.01
C ASP A 107 -1.79 4.78 -15.45
N PHE A 108 -2.24 5.95 -15.88
CA PHE A 108 -3.60 6.17 -16.35
C PHE A 108 -3.93 5.32 -17.58
N GLY A 109 -5.14 4.79 -17.58
CA GLY A 109 -5.66 3.90 -18.61
C GLY A 109 -7.08 3.47 -18.23
N LYS A 110 -7.79 2.80 -19.14
CA LYS A 110 -9.15 2.31 -18.87
C LYS A 110 -9.10 1.22 -17.78
N ASP A 111 -8.25 0.23 -17.97
CA ASP A 111 -8.13 -0.95 -17.11
C ASP A 111 -6.76 -0.97 -16.41
N PHE A 112 -6.47 -2.01 -15.61
CA PHE A 112 -5.15 -2.24 -15.02
C PHE A 112 -4.52 -3.42 -15.74
N THR A 113 -3.64 -3.12 -16.69
CA THR A 113 -3.06 -4.11 -17.62
C THR A 113 -1.56 -3.92 -17.72
N GLY A 114 -0.87 -4.83 -18.44
CA GLY A 114 0.54 -4.64 -18.76
C GLY A 114 0.83 -3.38 -19.57
N GLU A 115 -0.13 -2.90 -20.37
CA GLU A 115 0.04 -1.73 -21.25
C GLU A 115 0.24 -0.42 -20.48
N ASN A 116 -0.38 -0.29 -19.30
CA ASN A 116 -0.26 0.89 -18.44
C ASN A 116 0.47 0.59 -17.13
N MET A 117 1.14 -0.55 -17.02
CA MET A 117 2.00 -0.84 -15.89
C MET A 117 3.32 -0.08 -16.03
N ILE A 118 3.77 0.56 -14.96
CA ILE A 118 5.04 1.28 -14.94
C ILE A 118 6.13 0.30 -14.56
N TYR A 119 7.02 -0.03 -15.49
CA TYR A 119 8.10 -0.98 -15.26
C TYR A 119 9.17 -0.40 -14.32
N ALA A 120 9.88 -1.30 -13.63
CA ALA A 120 10.88 -0.93 -12.63
C ALA A 120 12.01 -0.08 -13.21
N LYS A 121 12.37 -0.28 -14.48
CA LYS A 121 13.34 0.56 -15.18
C LYS A 121 12.89 2.03 -15.18
N THR A 122 11.65 2.28 -15.59
CA THR A 122 11.06 3.63 -15.59
C THR A 122 10.99 4.19 -14.18
N LEU A 123 10.53 3.40 -13.18
CA LEU A 123 10.49 3.84 -11.79
C LEU A 123 11.87 4.24 -11.25
N SER A 124 12.93 3.53 -11.65
CA SER A 124 14.30 3.82 -11.22
C SER A 124 14.93 5.08 -11.84
N GLU A 125 14.32 5.62 -12.90
CA GLU A 125 14.77 6.85 -13.58
C GLU A 125 14.05 8.10 -13.02
N LEU A 126 12.99 7.92 -12.21
CA LEU A 126 12.22 9.00 -11.59
C LEU A 126 12.77 9.36 -10.21
N ASN A 127 12.82 10.65 -9.90
CA ASN A 127 13.33 11.15 -8.61
C ASN A 127 12.24 11.70 -7.69
N ASP A 128 11.14 12.21 -8.26
CA ASP A 128 10.09 12.89 -7.50
C ASP A 128 8.81 12.04 -7.44
N PRO A 129 8.00 12.17 -6.37
CA PRO A 129 6.67 11.57 -6.33
C PRO A 129 5.80 12.04 -7.50
N PHE A 130 5.08 11.12 -8.13
CA PHE A 130 4.29 11.39 -9.32
C PHE A 130 2.90 10.76 -9.21
N GLU A 131 1.91 11.35 -9.88
CA GLU A 131 0.54 10.84 -9.86
C GLU A 131 0.41 9.52 -10.61
N VAL A 132 -0.40 8.61 -10.07
CA VAL A 132 -0.65 7.29 -10.65
C VAL A 132 -2.14 6.95 -10.60
N LYS A 133 -2.58 6.04 -11.46
CA LYS A 133 -3.95 5.51 -11.39
C LYS A 133 -4.17 4.70 -10.12
N GLY A 134 -3.17 3.92 -9.73
CA GLY A 134 -3.20 3.05 -8.57
C GLY A 134 -2.04 2.08 -8.55
N GLY A 135 -2.04 1.19 -7.57
CA GLY A 135 -1.04 0.15 -7.46
C GLY A 135 -1.28 -0.78 -6.28
N GLY A 136 -0.32 -1.68 -6.07
CA GLY A 136 -0.32 -2.61 -4.95
C GLY A 136 -0.22 -1.90 -3.62
N LEU A 137 -0.95 -2.39 -2.62
CA LEU A 137 -0.99 -1.80 -1.27
C LEU A 137 -0.09 -2.51 -0.27
N GLY A 138 0.92 -3.23 -0.76
CA GLY A 138 1.95 -3.85 0.09
C GLY A 138 2.97 -2.85 0.64
N ILE A 139 2.96 -1.62 0.14
CA ILE A 139 3.63 -0.45 0.73
C ILE A 139 2.75 0.77 0.44
N SER A 140 1.82 1.09 1.32
CA SER A 140 0.90 2.22 1.09
C SER A 140 0.59 3.00 2.35
N LEU A 141 0.71 4.32 2.30
CA LEU A 141 0.26 5.24 3.35
C LEU A 141 -1.06 5.88 2.90
N VAL A 142 -2.13 5.63 3.66
CA VAL A 142 -3.47 6.13 3.35
C VAL A 142 -3.91 7.12 4.41
N ASN A 143 -4.33 8.31 4.00
CA ASN A 143 -5.01 9.27 4.88
C ASN A 143 -6.36 8.68 5.32
N VAL A 144 -6.62 8.59 6.63
CA VAL A 144 -7.82 7.92 7.15
C VAL A 144 -9.13 8.59 6.70
N ASN A 145 -9.08 9.87 6.31
CA ASN A 145 -10.24 10.57 5.74
C ASN A 145 -10.70 9.97 4.39
N VAL A 146 -9.84 9.26 3.67
CA VAL A 146 -10.22 8.50 2.47
C VAL A 146 -11.35 7.52 2.80
N PHE A 147 -11.15 6.70 3.84
CA PHE A 147 -12.16 5.73 4.26
C PHE A 147 -13.43 6.39 4.80
N ARG A 148 -13.32 7.58 5.42
CA ARG A 148 -14.50 8.32 5.92
C ARG A 148 -15.37 8.89 4.80
N LYS A 149 -14.79 9.14 3.62
CA LYS A 149 -15.49 9.69 2.45
C LYS A 149 -16.04 8.61 1.51
N MET A 150 -15.43 7.42 1.51
CA MET A 150 -15.83 6.31 0.65
C MET A 150 -16.93 5.45 1.27
N ALA A 151 -17.75 4.80 0.44
CA ALA A 151 -18.69 3.79 0.89
C ALA A 151 -17.99 2.46 1.19
N TYR A 152 -18.38 1.81 2.28
CA TYR A 152 -17.99 0.42 2.59
C TYR A 152 -18.70 -0.58 1.65
N PRO A 153 -18.04 -1.69 1.21
CA PRO A 153 -16.68 -2.11 1.50
C PRO A 153 -15.61 -1.36 0.70
N TYR A 154 -14.48 -1.05 1.36
CA TYR A 154 -13.37 -0.31 0.75
C TYR A 154 -12.50 -1.19 -0.15
N PHE A 155 -12.32 -2.45 0.25
CA PHE A 155 -11.52 -3.46 -0.45
C PHE A 155 -12.41 -4.62 -0.85
N LYS A 156 -12.39 -5.03 -2.12
CA LYS A 156 -13.08 -6.23 -2.61
C LYS A 156 -12.41 -6.78 -3.86
N TYR A 157 -12.45 -8.10 -4.02
CA TYR A 157 -12.15 -8.72 -5.30
C TYR A 157 -13.39 -8.62 -6.21
N VAL A 158 -13.19 -8.28 -7.48
CA VAL A 158 -14.25 -8.28 -8.49
C VAL A 158 -13.88 -9.26 -9.59
N ILE A 159 -14.74 -10.23 -9.85
CA ILE A 159 -14.60 -11.19 -10.95
C ILE A 159 -15.54 -10.69 -12.07
N TYR A 160 -14.99 -10.48 -13.26
CA TYR A 160 -15.76 -10.08 -14.43
C TYR A 160 -16.23 -11.30 -15.23
N ASP A 161 -17.18 -11.11 -16.15
CA ASP A 161 -17.77 -12.18 -16.97
C ASP A 161 -16.76 -12.94 -17.85
N ASN A 162 -15.58 -12.35 -18.09
CA ASN A 162 -14.48 -12.96 -18.84
C ASN A 162 -13.42 -13.62 -17.93
N ASP A 163 -13.78 -13.92 -16.68
CA ASP A 163 -12.93 -14.52 -15.62
C ASP A 163 -11.71 -13.68 -15.21
N THR A 164 -11.59 -12.44 -15.69
CA THR A 164 -10.56 -11.53 -15.19
C THR A 164 -10.91 -11.05 -13.79
N ILE A 165 -9.90 -10.93 -12.93
CA ILE A 165 -10.07 -10.54 -11.53
C ILE A 165 -9.43 -9.17 -11.31
N LEU A 166 -10.22 -8.22 -10.83
CA LEU A 166 -9.70 -7.00 -10.22
C LEU A 166 -9.36 -7.30 -8.76
N SER A 167 -8.08 -7.17 -8.41
CA SER A 167 -7.58 -7.33 -7.05
C SER A 167 -8.08 -6.22 -6.12
N GLU A 168 -8.02 -6.46 -4.81
CA GLU A 168 -8.64 -5.60 -3.81
C GLU A 168 -7.97 -4.22 -3.69
N ASP A 169 -6.66 -4.18 -3.95
CA ASP A 169 -5.83 -2.99 -3.97
C ASP A 169 -6.18 -2.06 -5.15
N LEU A 170 -6.29 -2.61 -6.35
CA LEU A 170 -6.66 -1.89 -7.56
C LEU A 170 -8.13 -1.48 -7.56
N TYR A 171 -9.00 -2.31 -6.99
CA TYR A 171 -10.39 -1.92 -6.68
C TYR A 171 -10.42 -0.70 -5.78
N PHE A 172 -9.69 -0.73 -4.65
CA PHE A 172 -9.64 0.41 -3.72
C PHE A 172 -9.12 1.67 -4.40
N CYS A 173 -8.02 1.58 -5.16
CA CYS A 173 -7.49 2.72 -5.90
C CYS A 173 -8.52 3.30 -6.89
N SER A 174 -9.20 2.43 -7.65
CA SER A 174 -10.23 2.85 -8.60
C SER A 174 -11.40 3.54 -7.91
N GLU A 175 -11.92 2.97 -6.82
CA GLU A 175 -13.02 3.59 -6.06
C GLU A 175 -12.58 4.90 -5.42
N ALA A 176 -11.42 4.96 -4.76
CA ALA A 176 -10.92 6.18 -4.14
C ALA A 176 -10.85 7.34 -5.14
N ARG A 177 -10.39 7.08 -6.37
CA ARG A 177 -10.37 8.10 -7.43
C ARG A 177 -11.78 8.55 -7.87
N LYS A 178 -12.79 7.67 -7.85
CA LYS A 178 -14.20 8.07 -8.12
C LYS A 178 -14.73 9.06 -7.08
N TYR A 179 -14.21 9.01 -5.86
CA TYR A 179 -14.49 9.99 -4.79
C TYR A 179 -13.58 11.23 -4.85
N GLY A 180 -12.73 11.34 -5.88
CA GLY A 180 -11.83 12.48 -6.08
C GLY A 180 -10.54 12.43 -5.26
N MET A 181 -10.18 11.28 -4.68
CA MET A 181 -8.90 11.12 -3.98
C MET A 181 -7.73 11.10 -4.96
N ASN A 182 -6.62 11.73 -4.60
CA ASN A 182 -5.39 11.67 -5.38
C ASN A 182 -4.48 10.52 -4.90
N ILE A 183 -3.72 9.95 -5.83
CA ILE A 183 -2.81 8.84 -5.56
C ILE A 183 -1.46 9.18 -6.18
N LYS A 184 -0.39 9.13 -5.39
CA LYS A 184 0.99 9.28 -5.88
C LYS A 184 1.83 8.07 -5.55
N CYS A 185 2.77 7.75 -6.43
CA CYS A 185 3.85 6.81 -6.17
C CYS A 185 5.13 7.58 -5.84
N ASN A 186 5.83 7.20 -4.77
CA ASN A 186 7.19 7.69 -4.50
C ASN A 186 8.21 6.69 -5.07
N PRO A 187 8.95 7.05 -6.15
CA PRO A 187 9.90 6.14 -6.78
C PRO A 187 11.08 5.77 -5.87
N ASN A 188 11.36 6.56 -4.83
CA ASN A 188 12.44 6.31 -3.87
C ASN A 188 12.03 5.42 -2.70
N VAL A 189 10.79 4.91 -2.69
CA VAL A 189 10.28 3.94 -1.72
C VAL A 189 10.11 2.59 -2.41
N LYS A 190 11.25 1.93 -2.63
CA LYS A 190 11.28 0.57 -3.18
C LYS A 190 11.43 -0.45 -2.05
N GLY A 191 10.49 -1.37 -1.94
CA GLY A 191 10.60 -2.55 -1.09
C GLY A 191 10.93 -3.83 -1.85
N ASP A 192 11.09 -4.91 -1.10
CA ASP A 192 11.47 -6.22 -1.63
C ASP A 192 10.58 -7.32 -1.05
N HIS A 193 10.18 -8.28 -1.89
CA HIS A 193 9.56 -9.51 -1.40
C HIS A 193 10.60 -10.37 -0.68
N ILE A 194 10.24 -10.83 0.51
CA ILE A 194 11.05 -11.75 1.30
C ILE A 194 10.71 -13.17 0.84
N TYR A 195 11.66 -13.81 0.17
CA TYR A 195 11.56 -15.21 -0.24
C TYR A 195 12.05 -16.12 0.88
N GLU A 196 11.34 -17.23 1.10
CA GLU A 196 11.93 -18.34 1.86
C GLU A 196 12.88 -19.06 0.91
N VAL A 197 14.17 -19.02 1.23
CA VAL A 197 15.11 -19.99 0.68
C VAL A 197 14.81 -21.27 1.45
N LEU A 198 14.14 -22.22 0.82
CA LEU A 198 14.16 -23.61 1.29
C LEU A 198 15.63 -24.03 1.20
N MET A 199 16.30 -24.10 2.34
CA MET A 199 17.60 -24.77 2.47
C MET A 199 17.39 -26.28 2.41
#